data_AF-A0A8I1ZMB5-F1
#
_entry.id   AF-A0A8I1ZMB5-F1
#
_cell.length_a   1.000
_cell.length_b   1.000
_cell.length_c   1.000
_cell.angle_alpha   90.00
_cell.angle_beta   90.00
_cell.angle_gamma   90.00
#
_symmetry.space_group_name_H-M   'P 1'
#
loop_
_entity.id
_entity.type
_entity.pdbx_description
1 polymer ?
#
loop_
_entity_poly.entity_id
_entity_poly.type
_entity_poly.pdbx_seq_one_letter_code
_entity_poly.pdbx_strand_id
1 'polypeptide(L)'
;MLLGYGEDALTLWALTKGLPLFLQQLGDGTSPPETTVFFRPSFGRKAPNPRGKKSVFGEFDGIVCSLEANYLVEGKWNKSSELVESEITLSPVQIRRHEIMHWYCENWQQQDQGDWRSFRDMNKRDFEEVFSGYTIPTDGTVLARNLEYVLTTMKRKDLPLQDVLLFSSIDAMATPSVVQQNDLRFRLVTFRVRPVGGDGFIAIG
;
A
#
# COMPACT_ATOMS: atom_id res chain seq x y z
N MET A 1 -21.99 12.12 10.26
CA MET A 1 -21.91 10.65 10.17
C MET A 1 -21.70 10.26 8.73
N LEU A 2 -20.56 9.65 8.41
CA LEU A 2 -20.27 9.10 7.08
C LEU A 2 -20.47 7.58 7.14
N LEU A 3 -21.30 7.04 6.25
CA LEU A 3 -21.55 5.60 6.14
C LEU A 3 -20.86 5.03 4.90
N GLY A 4 -20.20 3.89 5.05
CA GLY A 4 -19.57 3.17 3.93
C GLY A 4 -19.80 1.67 3.99
N TYR A 5 -19.51 0.99 2.88
CA TYR A 5 -19.61 -0.45 2.70
C TYR A 5 -18.47 -0.93 1.78
N GLY A 6 -18.01 -2.16 1.95
CA GLY A 6 -16.95 -2.76 1.14
C GLY A 6 -15.53 -2.56 1.69
N GLU A 7 -14.57 -3.22 1.01
CA GLU A 7 -13.14 -3.23 1.31
C GLU A 7 -12.58 -1.81 1.50
N ASP A 8 -12.87 -0.91 0.55
CA ASP A 8 -12.44 0.50 0.58
C ASP A 8 -12.89 1.25 1.84
N ALA A 9 -14.15 1.05 2.24
CA ALA A 9 -14.73 1.71 3.41
C ALA A 9 -14.12 1.20 4.71
N LEU A 10 -13.88 -0.12 4.79
CA LEU A 10 -13.23 -0.77 5.93
C LEU A 10 -11.77 -0.32 6.06
N THR A 11 -11.03 -0.26 4.94
CA THR A 11 -9.65 0.27 4.91
C THR A 11 -9.62 1.74 5.32
N LEU A 12 -10.53 2.57 4.82
CA LEU A 12 -10.61 3.99 5.23
C LEU A 12 -10.91 4.13 6.73
N TRP A 13 -11.83 3.33 7.27
CA TRP A 13 -12.13 3.31 8.71
C TRP A 13 -10.91 2.89 9.54
N ALA A 14 -10.22 1.83 9.12
CA ALA A 14 -9.05 1.29 9.81
C ALA A 14 -7.85 2.24 9.79
N LEU A 15 -7.60 2.93 8.66
CA LEU A 15 -6.52 3.90 8.51
C LEU A 15 -6.87 5.31 9.03
N THR A 16 -8.06 5.51 9.61
CA THR A 16 -8.45 6.77 10.27
C THR A 16 -8.80 6.54 11.73
N LYS A 17 -9.99 6.00 12.03
CA LYS A 17 -10.43 5.67 13.39
C LYS A 17 -9.67 4.50 14.01
N GLY A 18 -9.33 3.51 13.20
CA GLY A 18 -8.57 2.33 13.64
C GLY A 18 -7.07 2.58 13.81
N LEU A 19 -6.55 3.73 13.38
CA LEU A 19 -5.10 3.98 13.24
C LEU A 19 -4.28 3.74 14.52
N PRO A 20 -4.73 4.10 15.74
CA PRO A 20 -4.02 3.74 16.97
C PRO A 20 -3.83 2.22 17.14
N LEU A 21 -4.84 1.42 16.79
CA LEU A 21 -4.82 -0.04 16.88
C LEU A 21 -4.08 -0.69 15.70
N PHE A 22 -3.99 -0.02 14.55
CA PHE A 22 -3.15 -0.43 13.43
C PHE A 22 -1.67 -0.40 13.84
N LEU A 23 -1.23 0.75 14.37
CA LEU A 23 0.14 0.97 14.86
C LEU A 23 0.47 0.02 16.03
N GLN A 24 -0.45 -0.11 17.00
CA GLN A 24 -0.30 -1.03 18.13
C GLN A 24 -0.08 -2.49 17.69
N GLN A 25 -0.84 -3.01 16.71
CA GLN A 25 -0.65 -4.38 16.20
C GLN A 25 0.68 -4.55 15.47
N LEU A 26 1.23 -3.48 14.90
CA LEU A 26 2.55 -3.46 14.27
C LEU A 26 3.68 -3.26 15.28
N GLY A 27 3.38 -2.90 16.53
CA GLY A 27 4.36 -2.60 17.58
C GLY A 27 4.96 -1.21 17.47
N ASP A 28 4.33 -0.31 16.69
CA ASP A 28 4.78 1.06 16.42
C ASP A 28 4.23 2.02 17.49
N GLY A 29 5.13 2.77 18.13
CA GLY A 29 4.81 3.75 19.18
C GLY A 29 4.45 5.14 18.68
N THR A 30 4.51 5.40 17.37
CA THR A 30 4.18 6.71 16.77
C THR A 30 2.76 7.13 17.11
N SER A 31 2.55 8.38 17.53
CA SER A 31 1.18 8.86 17.76
C SER A 31 0.45 9.11 16.43
N PRO A 32 -0.87 8.86 16.32
CA PRO A 32 -1.60 9.06 15.05
C PRO A 32 -1.42 10.45 14.41
N PRO A 33 -1.38 11.57 15.16
CA PRO A 33 -1.10 12.90 14.60
C PRO A 33 0.30 13.08 13.98
N GLU A 34 1.27 12.22 14.30
CA GLU A 34 2.63 12.23 13.74
C GLU A 34 2.78 11.32 12.52
N THR A 35 1.73 10.55 12.18
CA THR A 35 1.69 9.73 10.97
C THR A 35 1.14 10.49 9.77
N THR A 36 1.59 10.12 8.58
CA THR A 36 0.97 10.54 7.30
C THR A 36 0.33 9.34 6.62
N VAL A 37 -0.97 9.44 6.31
CA VAL A 37 -1.73 8.38 5.64
C VAL A 37 -2.08 8.82 4.22
N PHE A 38 -1.56 8.10 3.23
CA PHE A 38 -2.06 8.14 1.86
C PHE A 38 -3.15 7.08 1.71
N PHE A 39 -4.40 7.48 1.57
CA PHE A 39 -5.48 6.54 1.24
C PHE A 39 -5.59 6.39 -0.29
N ARG A 40 -5.49 5.16 -0.79
CA ARG A 40 -5.55 4.79 -2.22
C ARG A 40 -4.66 5.62 -3.19
N PRO A 41 -3.33 5.72 -2.97
CA PRO A 41 -2.44 6.49 -3.83
C PRO A 41 -2.24 5.87 -5.23
N SER A 42 -3.08 6.26 -6.19
CA SER A 42 -3.07 5.65 -7.53
C SER A 42 -1.83 6.00 -8.37
N PHE A 43 -1.06 4.96 -8.74
CA PHE A 43 0.04 5.02 -9.70
C PHE A 43 -0.36 4.51 -11.10
N GLY A 44 -1.64 4.70 -11.43
CA GLY A 44 -2.22 4.51 -12.76
C GLY A 44 -2.90 3.15 -12.97
N ARG A 45 -4.06 3.18 -13.64
CA ARG A 45 -4.96 2.02 -13.82
C ARG A 45 -5.13 1.53 -15.28
N LYS A 46 -4.49 2.15 -16.28
CA LYS A 46 -4.58 1.74 -17.71
C LYS A 46 -3.23 1.86 -18.43
N ALA A 47 -2.95 0.91 -19.31
CA ALA A 47 -1.66 0.78 -19.99
C ALA A 47 -1.44 1.85 -21.08
N PRO A 48 -0.25 2.45 -21.18
CA PRO A 48 0.24 2.95 -22.46
C PRO A 48 0.59 1.75 -23.35
N ASN A 49 -0.17 1.55 -24.44
CA ASN A 49 0.07 0.60 -25.55
C ASN A 49 0.30 -0.89 -25.15
N PRO A 50 -0.51 -1.87 -25.61
CA PRO A 50 -0.23 -3.30 -25.34
C PRO A 50 1.10 -3.82 -25.91
N ARG A 51 1.82 -3.02 -26.72
CA ARG A 51 3.18 -3.31 -27.23
C ARG A 51 4.28 -2.43 -26.59
N GLY A 52 3.97 -1.63 -25.58
CA GLY A 52 4.91 -0.71 -24.92
C GLY A 52 5.23 -1.08 -23.47
N LYS A 53 6.40 -0.67 -22.99
CA LYS A 53 6.73 -0.72 -21.55
C LYS A 53 5.85 0.27 -20.78
N LYS A 54 5.39 -0.11 -19.59
CA LYS A 54 4.39 0.63 -18.82
C LYS A 54 5.00 1.29 -17.59
N SER A 55 4.75 2.59 -17.40
CA SER A 55 5.15 3.28 -16.17
C SER A 55 4.14 3.15 -15.03
N VAL A 56 2.98 2.54 -15.30
CA VAL A 56 1.88 2.34 -14.33
C VAL A 56 1.96 0.96 -13.69
N PHE A 57 1.74 0.88 -12.37
CA PHE A 57 1.89 -0.36 -11.60
C PHE A 57 0.80 -0.61 -10.53
N GLY A 58 -0.29 0.17 -10.50
CA GLY A 58 -1.41 -0.06 -9.57
C GLY A 58 -1.57 1.05 -8.52
N GLU A 59 -1.97 0.72 -7.27
CA GLU A 59 -2.54 1.73 -6.35
C GLU A 59 -2.22 1.60 -4.85
N PHE A 60 -2.19 0.39 -4.27
CA PHE A 60 -2.30 0.16 -2.81
C PHE A 60 -3.61 0.69 -2.22
N ASP A 61 -4.09 0.08 -1.14
CA ASP A 61 -5.29 0.58 -0.46
C ASP A 61 -4.94 1.66 0.57
N GLY A 62 -3.70 1.63 1.07
CA GLY A 62 -3.05 2.80 1.66
C GLY A 62 -1.54 2.70 1.78
N ILE A 63 -0.91 3.82 2.13
CA ILE A 63 0.48 3.89 2.60
C ILE A 63 0.47 4.69 3.91
N VAL A 64 1.05 4.15 4.98
CA VAL A 64 1.18 4.82 6.29
C VAL A 64 2.65 5.11 6.56
N CYS A 65 3.01 6.37 6.71
CA CYS A 65 4.36 6.81 7.06
C CYS A 65 4.36 7.20 8.55
N SER A 66 5.12 6.50 9.38
CA SER A 66 5.24 6.75 10.83
C SER A 66 6.64 7.26 11.19
N LEU A 67 6.93 7.45 12.48
CA LEU A 67 8.28 7.77 12.96
C LEU A 67 9.20 6.53 12.99
N GLU A 68 8.63 5.32 12.95
CA GLU A 68 9.36 4.05 13.09
C GLU A 68 9.44 3.25 11.78
N ALA A 69 8.51 3.41 10.85
CA ALA A 69 8.48 2.67 9.59
C ALA A 69 7.62 3.36 8.50
N ASN A 70 7.70 2.82 7.28
CA ASN A 70 6.69 3.02 6.25
C ASN A 70 5.94 1.70 6.01
N TYR A 71 4.62 1.75 5.86
CA TYR A 71 3.76 0.59 5.67
C TYR A 71 3.04 0.65 4.33
N LEU A 72 3.22 -0.38 3.49
CA LEU A 72 2.44 -0.58 2.26
C LEU A 72 1.24 -1.46 2.58
N VAL A 73 0.02 -0.91 2.47
CA VAL A 73 -1.20 -1.57 2.95
C VAL A 73 -2.02 -2.13 1.79
N GLU A 74 -2.24 -3.45 1.84
CA GLU A 74 -3.24 -4.16 1.04
C GLU A 74 -4.46 -4.47 1.92
N GLY A 75 -5.64 -4.02 1.53
CA GLY A 75 -6.90 -4.25 2.25
C GLY A 75 -7.58 -5.53 1.80
N LYS A 76 -8.07 -6.33 2.75
CA LYS A 76 -8.98 -7.47 2.51
C LYS A 76 -10.07 -7.52 3.57
N TRP A 77 -11.17 -8.21 3.29
CA TRP A 77 -12.27 -8.36 4.24
C TRP A 77 -12.96 -9.72 4.15
N ASN A 78 -13.84 -10.01 5.11
CA ASN A 78 -14.51 -11.31 5.20
C ASN A 78 -15.49 -11.64 4.04
N LYS A 79 -15.64 -10.74 3.06
CA LYS A 79 -16.37 -10.98 1.81
C LYS A 79 -15.48 -10.85 0.54
N SER A 80 -14.14 -10.76 0.68
CA SER A 80 -13.20 -10.80 -0.46
C SER A 80 -13.25 -12.17 -1.14
N SER A 81 -13.17 -12.20 -2.47
CA SER A 81 -13.03 -13.43 -3.27
C SER A 81 -11.72 -14.18 -3.03
N GLU A 82 -10.71 -13.47 -2.54
CA GLU A 82 -9.35 -13.94 -2.26
C GLU A 82 -9.21 -14.70 -0.93
N LEU A 83 -10.30 -14.76 -0.15
CA LEU A 83 -10.38 -15.53 1.09
C LEU A 83 -10.99 -16.92 0.81
N VAL A 84 -10.16 -17.96 0.83
CA VAL A 84 -10.57 -19.36 0.59
C VAL A 84 -10.16 -20.19 1.80
N GLU A 85 -11.10 -20.91 2.41
CA GLU A 85 -10.85 -21.79 3.58
C GLU A 85 -10.16 -21.10 4.79
N SER A 86 -10.30 -19.78 4.93
CA SER A 86 -9.62 -18.90 5.89
C SER A 86 -8.18 -18.51 5.53
N GLU A 87 -7.73 -18.82 4.32
CA GLU A 87 -6.45 -18.39 3.79
C GLU A 87 -6.63 -17.19 2.84
N ILE A 88 -5.75 -16.20 2.93
CA ILE A 88 -5.70 -15.09 1.97
C ILE A 88 -4.51 -15.27 1.03
N THR A 89 -4.82 -15.29 -0.27
CA THR A 89 -3.84 -15.37 -1.36
C THR A 89 -3.84 -14.06 -2.14
N LEU A 90 -2.69 -13.43 -2.32
CA LEU A 90 -2.55 -12.23 -3.14
C LEU A 90 -2.34 -12.59 -4.62
N SER A 91 -2.83 -11.73 -5.52
CA SER A 91 -2.52 -11.86 -6.94
C SER A 91 -1.06 -11.46 -7.23
N PRO A 92 -0.42 -12.04 -8.27
CA PRO A 92 0.92 -11.64 -8.68
C PRO A 92 1.06 -10.15 -9.02
N VAL A 93 -0.03 -9.45 -9.36
CA VAL A 93 -0.03 -8.01 -9.64
C VAL A 93 0.03 -7.19 -8.35
N GLN A 94 -0.66 -7.62 -7.28
CA GLN A 94 -0.54 -7.00 -5.95
C GLN A 94 0.90 -7.16 -5.43
N ILE A 95 1.44 -8.38 -5.50
CA ILE A 95 2.84 -8.66 -5.12
C ILE A 95 3.82 -7.78 -5.91
N ARG A 96 3.74 -7.79 -7.25
CA ARG A 96 4.65 -7.01 -8.11
C ARG A 96 4.58 -5.51 -7.86
N ARG A 97 3.42 -4.98 -7.46
CA ARG A 97 3.27 -3.57 -7.05
C ARG A 97 4.09 -3.22 -5.81
N HIS A 98 4.11 -4.12 -4.82
CA HIS A 98 4.91 -3.93 -3.61
C HIS A 98 6.42 -4.01 -3.94
N GLU A 99 6.85 -5.02 -4.70
CA GLU A 99 8.26 -5.15 -5.16
C GLU A 99 8.77 -3.88 -5.88
N ILE A 100 7.95 -3.30 -6.76
CA ILE A 100 8.27 -2.05 -7.46
C ILE A 100 8.43 -0.88 -6.48
N MET A 101 7.58 -0.77 -5.46
CA MET A 101 7.67 0.31 -4.47
C MET A 101 8.83 0.14 -3.50
N HIS A 102 9.18 -1.09 -3.11
CA HIS A 102 10.42 -1.39 -2.37
C HIS A 102 11.64 -0.88 -3.14
N TRP A 103 11.78 -1.28 -4.40
CA TRP A 103 12.87 -0.82 -5.24
C TRP A 103 12.89 0.72 -5.40
N TYR A 104 11.73 1.37 -5.58
CA TYR A 104 11.68 2.84 -5.64
C TYR A 104 12.17 3.48 -4.35
N CYS A 105 11.77 2.96 -3.18
CA CYS A 105 12.19 3.50 -1.89
C CYS A 105 13.70 3.32 -1.67
N GLU A 106 14.22 2.12 -1.90
CA GLU A 106 15.66 1.82 -1.77
C GLU A 106 16.52 2.74 -2.63
N ASN A 107 16.17 2.91 -3.91
CA ASN A 107 16.95 3.70 -4.86
C ASN A 107 16.72 5.23 -4.70
N TRP A 108 15.56 5.66 -4.19
CA TRP A 108 15.27 7.08 -3.88
C TRP A 108 15.95 7.55 -2.59
N GLN A 109 16.08 6.67 -1.59
CA GLN A 109 16.79 6.95 -0.34
C GLN A 109 18.29 7.16 -0.54
N GLN A 110 18.91 6.45 -1.50
CA GLN A 110 20.34 6.55 -1.83
C GLN A 110 20.77 7.89 -2.47
N GLN A 111 19.84 8.76 -2.86
CA GLN A 111 20.17 10.02 -3.55
C GLN A 111 20.19 11.21 -2.60
N ASP A 112 21.35 11.83 -2.39
CA ASP A 112 21.48 13.00 -1.49
C ASP A 112 20.69 14.23 -1.96
N GLN A 113 20.59 14.45 -3.28
CA GLN A 113 19.84 15.57 -3.87
C GLN A 113 18.94 15.03 -4.98
N GLY A 114 17.71 14.65 -4.59
CA GLY A 114 16.78 13.92 -5.45
C GLY A 114 15.71 14.83 -6.06
N ASP A 115 15.90 15.18 -7.33
CA ASP A 115 14.80 15.52 -8.24
C ASP A 115 14.44 14.29 -9.08
N TRP A 116 13.18 14.18 -9.51
CA TRP A 116 12.70 13.02 -10.27
C TRP A 116 13.46 12.76 -11.58
N ARG A 117 13.97 13.79 -12.27
CA ARG A 117 14.69 13.62 -13.54
C ARG A 117 16.04 12.95 -13.30
N SER A 118 16.82 13.48 -12.38
CA SER A 118 18.10 12.89 -11.96
C SER A 118 17.93 11.45 -11.50
N PHE A 119 16.91 11.19 -10.66
CA PHE A 119 16.59 9.83 -10.21
C PHE A 119 16.29 8.87 -11.38
N ARG A 120 15.42 9.30 -12.30
CA ARG A 120 15.04 8.49 -13.45
C ARG A 120 16.23 8.20 -14.35
N ASP A 121 17.01 9.22 -14.70
CA ASP A 121 18.05 9.08 -15.72
C ASP A 121 19.22 8.21 -15.22
N MET A 122 19.47 8.17 -13.90
CA MET A 122 20.41 7.23 -13.28
C MET A 122 19.88 5.78 -13.23
N ASN A 123 18.65 5.57 -12.73
CA ASN A 123 18.19 4.21 -12.40
C ASN A 123 17.32 3.53 -13.48
N LYS A 124 16.95 4.22 -14.56
CA LYS A 124 16.03 3.69 -15.60
C LYS A 124 16.45 2.34 -16.16
N ARG A 125 17.74 2.15 -16.44
CA ARG A 125 18.23 0.91 -17.06
C ARG A 125 17.99 -0.28 -16.13
N ASP A 126 18.43 -0.13 -14.89
CA ASP A 126 18.42 -1.20 -13.89
C ASP A 126 16.97 -1.53 -13.49
N PHE A 127 16.09 -0.52 -13.39
CA PHE A 127 14.65 -0.72 -13.25
C PHE A 127 14.05 -1.56 -14.39
N GLU A 128 14.40 -1.22 -15.63
CA GLU A 128 13.88 -1.92 -16.82
C GLU A 128 14.44 -3.34 -16.99
N GLU A 129 15.54 -3.66 -16.32
CA GLU A 129 16.14 -5.01 -16.25
C GLU A 129 15.45 -5.85 -15.16
N VAL A 130 15.30 -5.32 -13.94
CA VAL A 130 14.60 -5.99 -12.82
C VAL A 130 13.11 -6.16 -13.09
N PHE A 131 12.46 -5.13 -13.61
CA PHE A 131 11.01 -5.09 -13.88
C PHE A 131 10.73 -5.06 -15.38
N SER A 132 11.15 -6.11 -16.09
CA SER A 132 10.87 -6.27 -17.52
C SER A 132 9.38 -6.04 -17.84
N GLY A 133 9.13 -5.16 -18.81
CA GLY A 133 7.79 -4.70 -19.19
C GLY A 133 7.34 -3.39 -18.51
N TYR A 134 8.04 -2.92 -17.47
CA TYR A 134 7.80 -1.63 -16.81
C TYR A 134 8.84 -0.56 -17.23
N THR A 135 8.55 0.70 -16.90
CA THR A 135 9.44 1.87 -17.09
C THR A 135 9.33 2.82 -15.90
N ILE A 136 10.38 3.61 -15.62
CA ILE A 136 10.25 4.75 -14.71
C ILE A 136 9.41 5.86 -15.41
N PRO A 137 8.35 6.39 -14.78
CA PRO A 137 7.56 7.51 -15.30
C PRO A 137 8.41 8.66 -15.83
N THR A 138 8.09 9.17 -17.02
CA THR A 138 8.79 10.35 -17.58
C THR A 138 8.59 11.58 -16.71
N ASP A 139 9.65 12.36 -16.55
CA ASP A 139 9.64 13.66 -15.88
C ASP A 139 8.53 14.59 -16.40
N GLY A 140 8.04 15.48 -15.52
CA GLY A 140 6.93 16.41 -15.79
C GLY A 140 5.53 15.76 -15.83
N THR A 141 5.42 14.43 -15.84
CA THR A 141 4.10 13.76 -15.81
C THR A 141 3.44 13.85 -14.44
N VAL A 142 2.10 13.75 -14.39
CA VAL A 142 1.35 13.66 -13.12
C VAL A 142 1.82 12.45 -12.30
N LEU A 143 2.09 11.31 -12.97
CA LEU A 143 2.55 10.10 -12.32
C LEU A 143 3.92 10.27 -11.67
N ALA A 144 4.88 10.89 -12.38
CA ALA A 144 6.19 11.23 -11.83
C ALA A 144 6.08 12.08 -10.56
N ARG A 145 5.33 13.19 -10.62
CA ARG A 145 5.15 14.10 -9.46
C ARG A 145 4.45 13.43 -8.29
N ASN A 146 3.50 12.52 -8.54
CA ASN A 146 2.82 11.77 -7.50
C ASN A 146 3.76 10.75 -6.82
N LEU A 147 4.60 10.04 -7.59
CA LEU A 147 5.63 9.16 -7.02
C LEU A 147 6.67 9.98 -6.23
N GLU A 148 7.21 11.04 -6.83
CA GLU A 148 8.18 11.93 -6.19
C GLU A 148 7.66 12.47 -4.84
N TYR A 149 6.40 12.90 -4.77
CA TYR A 149 5.77 13.36 -3.53
C TYR A 149 5.64 12.25 -2.48
N VAL A 150 5.15 11.07 -2.87
CA VAL A 150 5.00 9.91 -1.96
C VAL A 150 6.37 9.45 -1.45
N LEU A 151 7.33 9.23 -2.36
CA LEU A 151 8.68 8.79 -2.02
C LEU A 151 9.43 9.81 -1.16
N THR A 152 9.25 11.12 -1.42
CA THR A 152 9.81 12.18 -0.56
C THR A 152 9.17 12.21 0.82
N THR A 153 7.87 11.92 0.93
CA THR A 153 7.18 11.80 2.23
C THR A 153 7.65 10.57 3.01
N MET A 154 7.87 9.45 2.31
CA MET A 154 8.42 8.20 2.87
C MET A 154 9.94 8.30 3.16
N LYS A 155 10.64 9.29 2.60
CA LYS A 155 12.10 9.47 2.74
C LYS A 155 12.47 9.97 4.14
N ARG A 156 12.50 9.03 5.07
CA ARG A 156 13.15 9.13 6.37
C ARG A 156 14.30 8.14 6.38
N LYS A 157 15.49 8.62 6.73
CA LYS A 157 16.70 7.81 6.70
C LYS A 157 16.57 6.61 7.66
N ASP A 158 17.01 5.44 7.22
CA ASP A 158 17.09 4.21 8.00
C ASP A 158 15.72 3.66 8.51
N LEU A 159 14.58 4.16 8.03
CA LEU A 159 13.26 3.58 8.35
C LEU A 159 12.94 2.37 7.44
N PRO A 160 12.55 1.21 8.03
CA PRO A 160 12.14 0.04 7.26
C PRO A 160 10.84 0.29 6.50
N LEU A 161 10.75 -0.32 5.31
CA LEU A 161 9.51 -0.46 4.55
C LEU A 161 8.91 -1.84 4.85
N GLN A 162 7.64 -1.90 5.24
CA GLN A 162 6.97 -3.12 5.66
C GLN A 162 5.67 -3.32 4.88
N ASP A 163 5.46 -4.53 4.37
CA ASP A 163 4.20 -4.92 3.73
C ASP A 163 3.18 -5.32 4.79
N VAL A 164 1.96 -4.79 4.69
CA VAL A 164 0.89 -5.02 5.64
C VAL A 164 -0.35 -5.53 4.91
N LEU A 165 -0.84 -6.70 5.33
CA LEU A 165 -2.17 -7.17 4.96
C LEU A 165 -3.15 -6.72 6.04
N LEU A 166 -4.04 -5.82 5.68
CA LEU A 166 -5.08 -5.29 6.53
C LEU A 166 -6.37 -6.08 6.33
N PHE A 167 -6.68 -7.00 7.25
CA PHE A 167 -7.91 -7.79 7.19
C PHE A 167 -9.01 -7.24 8.08
N SER A 168 -10.18 -6.94 7.50
CA SER A 168 -11.36 -6.45 8.23
C SER A 168 -12.50 -7.45 8.24
N SER A 169 -13.05 -7.76 9.41
CA SER A 169 -14.26 -8.58 9.57
C SER A 169 -15.43 -7.76 10.12
N ILE A 170 -16.60 -7.93 9.51
CA ILE A 170 -17.86 -7.37 10.03
C ILE A 170 -18.46 -8.29 11.12
N ASP A 171 -18.12 -9.58 11.08
CA ASP A 171 -18.66 -10.64 11.94
C ASP A 171 -17.57 -11.34 12.78
N ALA A 172 -17.98 -12.31 13.62
CA ALA A 172 -17.07 -13.14 14.42
C ALA A 172 -16.38 -14.24 13.57
N MET A 173 -15.67 -13.83 12.53
CA MET A 173 -14.80 -14.71 11.74
C MET A 173 -13.47 -14.99 12.47
N ALA A 174 -12.89 -16.15 12.22
CA ALA A 174 -11.52 -16.44 12.64
C ALA A 174 -10.52 -15.50 11.94
N THR A 175 -9.36 -15.28 12.58
CA THR A 175 -8.24 -14.57 11.95
C THR A 175 -7.69 -15.44 10.81
N PRO A 176 -7.58 -14.92 9.57
CA PRO A 176 -7.09 -15.72 8.45
C PRO A 176 -5.58 -15.95 8.52
N SER A 177 -5.11 -17.03 7.91
CA SER A 177 -3.70 -17.20 7.55
C SER A 177 -3.38 -16.39 6.29
N VAL A 178 -2.14 -15.90 6.20
CA VAL A 178 -1.62 -15.27 4.97
C VAL A 178 -0.77 -16.30 4.24
N VAL A 179 -1.13 -16.64 3.01
CA VAL A 179 -0.33 -17.53 2.17
C VAL A 179 0.87 -16.73 1.67
N GLN A 180 2.06 -17.03 2.18
CA GLN A 180 3.28 -16.38 1.70
C GLN A 180 3.65 -16.93 0.32
N GLN A 181 3.66 -16.06 -0.70
CA GLN A 181 3.87 -16.45 -2.11
C GLN A 181 5.23 -16.03 -2.69
N ASN A 182 5.98 -15.17 -2.00
CA ASN A 182 7.33 -14.73 -2.36
C ASN A 182 8.10 -14.30 -1.10
N ASP A 183 9.26 -13.66 -1.26
CA ASP A 183 10.09 -13.20 -0.14
C ASP A 183 9.48 -12.05 0.68
N LEU A 184 8.45 -11.37 0.16
CA LEU A 184 7.73 -10.34 0.93
C LEU A 184 6.92 -10.98 2.06
N ARG A 185 7.15 -10.52 3.28
CA ARG A 185 6.48 -11.00 4.50
C ARG A 185 5.42 -9.99 4.94
N PHE A 186 4.23 -10.15 4.40
CA PHE A 186 3.07 -9.36 4.79
C PHE A 186 2.75 -9.57 6.29
N ARG A 187 2.84 -8.50 7.07
CA ARG A 187 2.39 -8.49 8.46
C ARG A 187 0.87 -8.39 8.48
N LEU A 188 0.19 -9.31 9.14
CA LEU A 188 -1.25 -9.28 9.28
C LEU A 188 -1.67 -8.29 10.37
N VAL A 189 -2.49 -7.31 10.01
CA VAL A 189 -3.22 -6.44 10.94
C VAL A 189 -4.70 -6.73 10.79
N THR A 190 -5.39 -6.94 11.91
CA THR A 190 -6.81 -7.31 11.90
C THR A 190 -7.70 -6.25 12.54
N PHE A 191 -8.88 -6.05 11.97
CA PHE A 191 -9.93 -5.23 12.57
C PHE A 191 -11.25 -5.96 12.56
N ARG A 192 -11.98 -5.83 13.67
CA ARG A 192 -13.39 -6.21 13.74
C ARG A 192 -14.23 -4.95 13.82
N VAL A 193 -15.06 -4.71 12.80
CA VAL A 193 -15.88 -3.51 12.69
C VAL A 193 -17.34 -3.88 12.89
N ARG A 194 -18.06 -3.16 13.76
CA ARG A 194 -19.49 -3.41 13.97
C ARG A 194 -20.30 -2.65 12.91
N PRO A 195 -21.27 -3.30 12.25
CA PRO A 195 -22.18 -2.61 11.35
C PRO A 195 -23.13 -1.71 12.16
N VAL A 196 -23.54 -0.60 11.54
CA VAL A 196 -24.49 0.37 12.12
C VAL A 196 -25.89 0.28 11.51
N GLY A 197 -26.07 -0.55 10.48
CA GLY A 197 -27.37 -0.86 9.87
C GLY A 197 -27.23 -1.64 8.55
N GLY A 198 -28.27 -2.38 8.17
CA GLY A 198 -28.30 -3.23 6.97
C GLY A 198 -27.20 -4.31 6.94
N ASP A 199 -26.96 -4.89 5.76
CA ASP A 199 -26.09 -6.07 5.56
C ASP A 199 -24.57 -5.77 5.60
N GLY A 200 -24.16 -4.70 6.30
CA GLY A 200 -22.74 -4.41 6.60
C GLY A 200 -22.29 -2.95 6.49
N PHE A 201 -23.16 -1.94 6.54
CA PHE A 201 -22.69 -0.55 6.54
C PHE A 201 -22.00 -0.19 7.85
N ILE A 202 -20.89 0.57 7.77
CA ILE A 202 -20.08 1.00 8.93
C ILE A 202 -20.03 2.54 9.02
N ALA A 203 -19.82 3.08 10.23
CA ALA A 203 -19.67 4.52 10.46
C ALA A 203 -18.20 4.96 10.43
N ILE A 204 -17.77 5.54 9.30
CA ILE A 204 -16.41 6.02 9.04
C ILE A 204 -16.11 7.32 9.81
N GLY A 205 -17.10 8.23 9.88
CA GLY A 205 -17.01 9.53 10.59
C GLY A 205 -17.93 9.59 11.78
#